data_AF-A0A8F5BQI6-F1
#
_entry.id   AF-A0A8F5BQI6-F1
#
_cell.length_a   1.000
_cell.length_b   1.000
_cell.length_c   1.000
_cell.angle_alpha   90.00
_cell.angle_beta   90.00
_cell.angle_gamma   90.00
#
_symmetry.space_group_name_H-M   'P 1'
#
loop_
_entity.id
_entity.type
_entity.pdbx_description
1 polymer ?
#
loop_
_entity_poly.entity_id
_entity_poly.type
_entity_poly.pdbx_seq_one_letter_code
_entity_poly.pdbx_strand_id
1 'polypeptide(L)'
;MLWLFETGKLPVESPGLSEMGMIDDGVLYEYSGKLLAILKWGSYIKQYLLGSVLLNVFIFPWFLQVGIIGSLIDVAVMFGKWLLLILISVIINTTLAKLRLFKVQDYLAVAFLLSLLSLTLTVLLG
;
A
#
# COMPACT_ATOMS: atom_id res chain seq x y z
N MET A 1 -7.31 -1.91 -0.65
CA MET A 1 -6.97 -1.53 -2.05
C MET A 1 -6.18 -0.22 -2.13
N LEU A 2 -6.53 0.79 -1.32
CA LEU A 2 -5.88 2.10 -1.33
C LEU A 2 -4.35 2.04 -1.12
N TRP A 3 -3.85 1.20 -0.20
CA TRP A 3 -2.41 1.01 -0.01
C TRP A 3 -1.71 0.49 -1.27
N LEU A 4 -2.22 -0.57 -1.91
CA LEU A 4 -1.60 -1.13 -3.12
C LEU A 4 -1.64 -0.16 -4.30
N PHE A 5 -2.76 0.55 -4.47
CA PHE A 5 -2.95 1.57 -5.51
C PHE A 5 -1.96 2.73 -5.33
N GLU A 6 -1.91 3.31 -4.14
CA GLU A 6 -1.13 4.51 -3.84
C GLU A 6 0.39 4.26 -3.83
N THR A 7 0.79 2.99 -3.74
CA THR A 7 2.19 2.55 -3.80
C THR A 7 2.61 2.04 -5.20
N GLY A 8 1.70 2.03 -6.19
CA GLY A 8 2.02 1.61 -7.56
C GLY A 8 2.55 0.18 -7.70
N LYS A 9 2.17 -0.75 -6.81
CA LYS A 9 2.63 -2.15 -6.85
C LYS A 9 1.70 -3.04 -7.70
N LEU A 10 2.29 -4.07 -8.31
CA LEU A 10 1.66 -5.02 -9.28
C LEU A 10 0.37 -5.64 -8.72
N PRO A 11 -0.81 -5.09 -9.07
CA PRO A 11 -1.39 -5.34 -10.38
C PRO A 11 -1.84 -4.06 -11.13
N VAL A 12 -1.60 -2.88 -10.55
CA VAL A 12 -2.09 -1.58 -11.04
C VAL A 12 -1.08 -0.94 -11.99
N GLU A 13 0.18 -0.87 -11.57
CA GLU A 13 1.28 -0.28 -12.32
C GLU A 13 2.45 -1.27 -12.35
N SER A 14 3.13 -1.32 -13.50
CA SER A 14 4.36 -2.09 -13.68
C SER A 14 5.33 -1.17 -14.38
N PRO A 15 6.43 -0.79 -13.72
CA PRO A 15 7.63 -0.32 -14.41
C PRO A 15 8.00 -1.37 -15.44
N GLY A 16 8.25 -0.97 -16.68
CA GLY A 16 8.49 -1.93 -17.73
C GLY A 16 8.79 -1.29 -19.07
N LEU A 17 9.48 -2.06 -19.92
CA LEU A 17 9.86 -1.69 -21.29
C LEU A 17 8.66 -1.59 -22.25
N SER A 18 7.43 -1.78 -21.76
CA SER A 18 6.24 -1.50 -22.54
C SER A 18 6.04 0.01 -22.65
N GLU A 19 5.68 0.50 -23.83
CA GLU A 19 5.52 1.93 -24.13
C GLU A 19 4.66 2.67 -23.11
N MET A 20 3.56 2.07 -22.66
CA MET A 20 2.67 2.65 -21.64
C MET A 20 3.26 2.67 -20.22
N GLY A 21 4.19 1.77 -19.88
CA GLY A 21 4.88 1.77 -18.58
C GLY A 21 6.02 2.79 -18.51
N MET A 22 6.62 3.10 -19.66
CA MET A 22 7.67 4.12 -19.75
C MET A 22 7.17 5.55 -19.57
N ILE A 23 5.86 5.81 -19.64
CA ILE A 23 5.30 7.15 -19.41
C ILE A 23 5.49 7.57 -17.95
N ASP A 24 5.18 6.69 -17.00
CA ASP A 24 5.34 6.98 -15.57
C ASP A 24 6.82 6.96 -15.14
N ASP A 25 7.59 5.99 -15.62
CA ASP A 25 9.04 5.95 -15.36
C ASP A 25 9.78 7.14 -16.00
N GLY A 26 9.20 7.70 -17.07
CA GLY A 26 9.69 8.87 -17.81
C GLY A 26 9.91 10.09 -16.93
N VAL A 27 9.02 10.32 -15.96
CA VAL A 27 9.05 11.48 -15.07
C VAL A 27 10.29 11.48 -14.18
N LEU A 28 10.82 10.30 -13.82
CA LEU A 28 12.02 10.19 -13.00
C LEU A 28 13.33 10.26 -13.80
N TYR A 29 13.30 10.09 -15.12
CA TYR A 29 14.53 10.11 -15.95
C TYR A 29 15.21 11.48 -16.01
N GLU A 30 14.49 12.55 -15.71
CA GLU A 30 15.05 13.91 -15.64
C GLU A 30 15.95 14.12 -14.42
N TYR A 31 15.81 13.28 -13.39
CA TYR A 31 16.53 13.42 -12.13
C TYR A 31 17.70 12.43 -12.02
N SER A 32 18.85 12.92 -11.56
CA SER A 32 20.04 12.09 -11.34
C SER A 32 20.60 12.23 -9.92
N GLY A 33 21.29 11.18 -9.47
CA GLY A 33 22.04 11.15 -8.20
C GLY A 33 21.19 11.46 -6.97
N LYS A 34 21.53 12.55 -6.27
CA LYS A 34 20.93 12.92 -4.98
C LYS A 34 19.43 13.24 -5.08
N LEU A 35 19.01 13.92 -6.14
CA LEU A 35 17.60 14.29 -6.31
C LEU A 35 16.73 13.05 -6.53
N LEU A 36 17.23 12.10 -7.32
CA LEU A 36 16.59 10.80 -7.52
C LEU A 36 16.42 10.04 -6.18
N ALA A 37 17.44 10.09 -5.31
CA ALA A 37 17.38 9.44 -4.01
C ALA A 37 16.29 10.04 -3.10
N ILE A 38 16.14 11.37 -3.09
CA ILE A 38 15.09 12.04 -2.30
C ILE A 38 13.69 11.65 -2.80
N LEU A 39 13.48 11.62 -4.12
CA LEU A 39 12.21 11.22 -4.72
C LEU A 39 11.85 9.76 -4.37
N LYS A 40 12.80 8.83 -4.54
CA LYS A 40 12.60 7.42 -4.17
C LYS A 40 12.35 7.25 -2.67
N TRP A 41 13.06 8.01 -1.83
CA TRP A 41 12.86 7.95 -0.39
C TRP A 41 11.47 8.44 0.01
N GLY A 42 10.97 9.51 -0.60
CA GLY A 42 9.60 9.98 -0.40
C GLY A 42 8.56 8.89 -0.73
N SER A 43 8.75 8.16 -1.82
CA SER A 43 7.88 7.03 -2.18
C SER A 43 7.92 5.91 -1.13
N TYR A 44 9.11 5.55 -0.61
CA TYR A 44 9.23 4.55 0.45
C TYR A 44 8.60 5.00 1.78
N ILE A 45 8.72 6.28 2.14
CA ILE A 45 8.08 6.84 3.34
C ILE A 45 6.55 6.75 3.20
N LYS A 46 6.01 7.11 2.03
CA LYS A 46 4.58 7.01 1.73
C LYS A 46 4.08 5.56 1.87
N GLN A 47 4.82 4.60 1.28
CA GLN A 47 4.52 3.18 1.41
C GLN A 47 4.48 2.75 2.89
N TYR A 48 5.47 3.18 3.67
CA TYR A 48 5.59 2.86 5.09
C TYR A 48 4.42 3.42 5.89
N LEU A 49 4.08 4.70 5.70
CA LEU A 49 2.99 5.36 6.42
C LEU A 49 1.64 4.70 6.15
N LEU A 50 1.29 4.53 4.87
CA LEU A 50 0.01 3.94 4.49
C LEU A 50 -0.07 2.46 4.91
N GLY A 51 1.04 1.73 4.88
CA GLY A 51 1.09 0.34 5.32
C GLY A 51 0.96 0.20 6.83
N SER A 52 1.57 1.12 7.58
CA SER A 52 1.45 1.19 9.04
C SER A 52 0.02 1.50 9.49
N VAL A 53 -0.66 2.45 8.82
CA VAL A 53 -2.07 2.74 9.05
C VAL A 53 -2.93 1.52 8.77
N LEU A 54 -2.69 0.83 7.65
CA LEU A 54 -3.42 -0.37 7.28
C LEU A 54 -3.28 -1.47 8.36
N LEU A 55 -2.06 -1.73 8.84
CA LEU A 55 -1.80 -2.75 9.85
C LEU A 55 -2.39 -2.42 11.21
N ASN A 56 -2.19 -1.19 11.69
CA ASN A 56 -2.56 -0.80 13.05
C ASN A 56 -4.04 -0.44 13.20
N VAL A 57 -4.66 0.16 12.18
CA VAL A 57 -6.06 0.60 12.25
C VAL A 57 -7.03 -0.49 11.80
N PHE A 58 -6.71 -1.20 10.71
CA PHE A 58 -7.68 -2.10 10.07
C PHE A 58 -7.49 -3.57 10.40
N ILE A 59 -6.25 -4.08 10.51
CA ILE A 59 -6.02 -5.53 10.63
C ILE A 59 -5.82 -5.97 12.07
N PHE A 60 -4.90 -5.35 12.80
CA PHE A 60 -4.50 -5.80 14.14
C PHE A 60 -4.27 -4.61 15.08
N PRO A 61 -5.33 -4.01 15.65
CA PRO A 61 -5.20 -2.97 16.67
C PRO A 61 -4.73 -3.52 18.03
N TRP A 62 -4.81 -4.83 18.24
CA TRP A 62 -4.38 -5.50 19.46
C TRP A 62 -2.88 -5.87 19.42
N PHE A 63 -2.30 -6.01 20.62
CA PHE A 63 -0.88 -6.25 20.98
C PHE A 63 -0.05 -5.06 21.48
N LEU A 64 -0.60 -3.86 21.67
CA LEU A 64 0.13 -2.78 22.30
C LEU A 64 0.21 -3.01 23.82
N GLN A 65 1.39 -3.42 24.33
CA GLN A 65 1.60 -3.57 25.77
C GLN A 65 2.25 -2.32 26.37
N VAL A 66 1.65 -1.78 27.43
CA VAL A 66 2.18 -0.58 28.11
C VAL A 66 3.30 -0.99 29.07
N GLY A 67 4.52 -0.48 28.84
CA GLY A 67 5.68 -0.63 29.72
C GLY A 67 7.02 -0.72 28.96
N ILE A 68 8.15 -0.58 29.67
CA ILE A 68 9.50 -0.63 29.08
C ILE A 68 9.81 -2.01 28.47
N ILE A 69 9.29 -3.08 29.08
CA ILE A 69 9.44 -4.45 28.56
C ILE A 69 8.43 -4.71 27.43
N GLY A 70 7.24 -4.10 27.52
CA GLY A 70 6.22 -4.15 26.47
C GLY A 70 6.69 -3.51 25.17
N SER A 71 7.39 -2.38 25.23
CA SER A 71 7.87 -1.68 24.03
C SER A 71 8.88 -2.48 23.20
N LEU A 72 9.74 -3.29 23.83
CA LEU A 72 10.66 -4.20 23.13
C LEU A 72 9.90 -5.31 22.38
N ILE A 73 8.84 -5.83 22.99
CA ILE A 73 7.96 -6.84 22.39
C ILE A 73 7.16 -6.22 21.24
N ASP A 74 6.67 -4.99 21.41
CA ASP A 74 5.92 -4.27 20.38
C ASP A 74 6.73 -4.08 19.09
N VAL A 75 8.03 -3.79 19.20
CA VAL A 75 8.92 -3.69 18.03
C VAL A 75 8.99 -5.01 17.26
N ALA A 76 9.15 -6.13 17.96
CA ALA A 76 9.19 -7.45 17.33
C ALA A 76 7.84 -7.82 16.69
N VAL A 77 6.72 -7.50 17.36
CA VAL A 77 5.37 -7.71 16.83
C VAL A 77 5.14 -6.86 15.58
N MET A 78 5.54 -5.60 15.59
CA MET A 78 5.40 -4.70 14.45
C MET A 78 6.24 -5.17 13.26
N PHE A 79 7.46 -5.66 13.50
CA PHE A 79 8.28 -6.27 12.48
C PHE A 79 7.63 -7.52 11.87
N GLY A 80 7.04 -8.38 12.71
CA GLY A 80 6.27 -9.56 12.27
C GLY A 80 5.05 -9.19 11.42
N LYS A 81 4.28 -8.17 11.83
CA LYS A 81 3.13 -7.64 11.06
C LYS A 81 3.56 -7.14 9.68
N TRP A 82 4.69 -6.43 9.61
CA TRP A 82 5.26 -5.96 8.34
C TRP A 82 5.72 -7.10 7.43
N LEU A 83 6.38 -8.12 7.98
CA LEU A 83 6.78 -9.30 7.20
C LEU A 83 5.57 -10.01 6.58
N LEU A 84 4.49 -10.17 7.35
CA LEU A 84 3.25 -10.77 6.88
C LEU A 84 2.65 -9.94 5.73
N LEU A 85 2.58 -8.62 5.88
CA LEU A 85 2.07 -7.72 4.85
C LEU A 85 2.92 -7.75 3.56
N ILE A 86 4.24 -7.81 3.70
CA ILE A 86 5.16 -7.97 2.56
C ILE A 86 4.92 -9.31 1.86
N LEU A 87 4.77 -10.40 2.62
CA LEU A 87 4.53 -11.73 2.07
C LEU A 87 3.22 -11.78 1.28
N ILE A 88 2.13 -11.24 1.83
CA ILE A 88 0.85 -11.09 1.12
C ILE A 88 1.05 -10.27 -0.15
N SER A 89 1.72 -9.12 -0.05
CA SER A 89 1.97 -8.26 -1.21
C SER A 89 2.74 -9.00 -2.31
N VAL A 90 3.77 -9.77 -1.95
CA VAL A 90 4.55 -10.57 -2.90
C VAL A 90 3.67 -11.61 -3.59
N ILE A 91 2.85 -12.37 -2.85
CA ILE A 91 1.95 -13.37 -3.44
C ILE A 91 0.97 -12.73 -4.43
N ILE A 92 0.40 -11.58 -4.07
CA ILE A 92 -0.51 -10.83 -4.95
C ILE A 92 0.21 -10.41 -6.23
N ASN A 93 1.42 -9.83 -6.09
CA ASN A 93 2.22 -9.36 -7.22
C ASN A 93 2.66 -10.51 -8.15
N THR A 94 2.92 -11.71 -7.62
CA THR A 94 3.37 -12.86 -8.43
C THR A 94 2.21 -13.62 -9.08
N THR A 95 1.01 -13.57 -8.48
CA THR A 95 -0.16 -14.34 -8.95
C THR A 95 -1.02 -13.55 -9.93
N LEU A 96 -1.12 -12.22 -9.77
CA LEU A 96 -1.98 -11.39 -10.60
C LEU A 96 -1.25 -10.82 -11.82
N ALA A 97 -1.85 -10.98 -12.99
CA ALA A 97 -1.40 -10.32 -14.20
C ALA A 97 -1.71 -8.81 -14.17
N LYS A 98 -0.94 -8.03 -14.94
CA LYS A 98 -1.11 -6.57 -15.09
C LYS A 98 -2.55 -6.25 -15.52
N LEU A 99 -3.23 -5.40 -14.75
CA LEU A 99 -4.56 -4.90 -15.10
C LEU A 99 -4.45 -3.85 -16.20
N ARG A 100 -5.47 -3.79 -17.09
CA ARG A 100 -5.57 -2.71 -18.08
C ARG A 100 -5.89 -1.40 -17.34
N LEU A 101 -5.19 -0.32 -17.69
CA LEU A 101 -5.32 1.02 -17.07
C LEU A 101 -6.79 1.46 -16.93
N PHE A 102 -7.60 1.27 -17.97
CA PHE A 102 -9.01 1.66 -17.95
C PHE A 102 -9.87 0.91 -16.92
N LYS A 103 -9.48 -0.31 -16.52
CA LYS A 103 -10.21 -1.09 -15.49
C LYS A 103 -9.85 -0.69 -14.07
N VAL A 104 -8.74 0.02 -13.86
CA VAL A 104 -8.31 0.45 -12.51
C VAL A 104 -9.34 1.40 -11.89
N GLN A 105 -9.90 2.30 -12.71
CA GLN A 105 -10.96 3.23 -12.29
C GLN A 105 -12.22 2.49 -11.82
N ASP A 106 -12.62 1.42 -12.52
CA ASP A 106 -13.77 0.60 -12.13
C ASP A 106 -13.56 -0.06 -10.76
N TYR A 107 -12.37 -0.61 -10.50
CA TYR A 107 -12.07 -1.21 -9.19
C TYR A 107 -12.06 -0.18 -8.05
N LEU A 108 -11.55 1.03 -8.30
CA LEU A 108 -11.59 2.14 -7.34
C LEU A 108 -13.02 2.56 -7.04
N ALA A 109 -13.87 2.68 -8.07
CA ALA A 109 -15.27 3.04 -7.91
C ALA A 109 -16.01 1.99 -7.06
N VAL A 110 -15.80 0.70 -7.32
CA VAL A 110 -16.39 -0.39 -6.53
C VAL A 110 -15.92 -0.35 -5.08
N ALA A 111 -14.61 -0.14 -4.84
CA ALA A 111 -14.07 -0.03 -3.48
C ALA A 111 -14.67 1.17 -2.72
N PHE A 112 -14.85 2.30 -3.40
CA PHE A 112 -15.47 3.49 -2.83
C PHE A 112 -16.95 3.27 -2.47
N LEU A 113 -17.72 2.65 -3.37
CA LEU A 113 -19.11 2.29 -3.11
C LEU A 113 -19.23 1.32 -1.91
N LEU A 114 -18.33 0.34 -1.81
CA LEU A 114 -18.30 -0.57 -0.67
C LEU A 114 -18.01 0.16 0.65
N SER A 115 -17.12 1.15 0.62
CA SER A 115 -16.81 1.98 1.79
C SER A 115 -18.01 2.84 2.22
N LEU A 116 -18.72 3.45 1.27
CA LEU A 116 -19.95 4.20 1.54
C LEU A 116 -21.06 3.30 2.08
N LEU A 117 -21.21 2.10 1.53
CA LEU A 117 -22.17 1.12 2.00
C LEU A 117 -21.87 0.67 3.43
N SER A 118 -20.60 0.39 3.75
CA SER A 118 -20.17 0.09 5.13
C SER A 118 -20.49 1.22 6.11
N LEU A 119 -20.22 2.48 5.70
CA LEU A 119 -20.48 3.65 6.52
C LEU A 119 -21.98 3.86 6.77
N THR A 120 -22.80 3.80 5.72
CA THR A 120 -24.26 3.94 5.84
C THR A 120 -24.89 2.84 6.68
N LEU A 121 -24.46 1.59 6.52
CA LEU A 121 -24.91 0.48 7.36
C LEU A 121 -24.51 0.70 8.82
N THR A 122 -23.28 1.13 9.10
CA THR A 122 -22.80 1.38 10.46
C THR A 122 -23.59 2.50 11.15
N VAL A 123 -23.95 3.56 10.40
CA VAL A 123 -24.74 4.69 10.92
C VAL A 123 -26.23 4.33 11.11
N LEU A 124 -26.75 3.34 10.37
CA LEU A 124 -28.16 2.97 10.42
C LEU A 124 -28.43 1.81 11.41
N LEU A 125 -27.46 0.92 11.61
CA LEU A 125 -27.53 -0.19 12.58
C LEU A 125 -26.94 0.14 13.95
N GLY A 126 -26.12 1.20 14.04
CA GLY A 126 -25.57 1.75 15.29
C GLY A 126 -26.41 2.91 15.80
#